data_AF-A0A7C3WHL5-F1
#
_entry.id   AF-A0A7C3WHL5-F1
#
_cell.length_a   1.000
_cell.length_b   1.000
_cell.length_c   1.000
_cell.angle_alpha   90.00
_cell.angle_beta   90.00
_cell.angle_gamma   90.00
#
_symmetry.space_group_name_H-M   'P 1'
#
loop_
_entity.id
_entity.type
_entity.pdbx_description
1 polymer ?
#
loop_
_entity_poly.entity_id
_entity_poly.type
_entity_poly.pdbx_seq_one_letter_code
_entity_poly.pdbx_strand_id
1 'polypeptide(L)'
;MVPGRSPSARARSSSIKSSAEAPSLTWLALPAGLMLLGLMARGVGLEYYAHATLKRPWSTLFGLGSLLTLLGQGAMLGAVMQGGPPGVFGWLTPGAFLGALALACAAGALGAGWAAMRAPDCAPHRPGLVLLAGSAIFQLGLLTAVPVQGPAGLALGCAAAAYCAWGMVATGSRARFFLPACLYVAASLTAWLAGLRPGFAAPGKTPVDAAAAPGSLTIMLWGFGLVLPVIAVYTVYQYRVFRGRGGYGPADADA
;
A
#
# COMPACT_ATOMS: atom_id res chain seq x y z
N MET A 1 9.65 -47.51 36.40
CA MET A 1 9.56 -46.20 37.08
C MET A 1 10.49 -45.24 36.36
N VAL A 2 9.98 -44.41 35.44
CA VAL A 2 10.78 -43.41 34.71
C VAL A 2 10.56 -42.05 35.39
N PRO A 3 11.62 -41.31 35.77
CA PRO A 3 11.48 -40.11 36.61
C PRO A 3 10.76 -38.99 35.86
N GLY A 4 9.93 -38.25 36.60
CA GLY A 4 9.07 -37.19 36.09
C GLY A 4 9.87 -36.09 35.39
N ARG A 5 9.48 -35.78 34.13
CA ARG A 5 9.94 -34.59 33.41
C ARG A 5 9.64 -33.35 34.26
N SER A 6 10.68 -32.55 34.53
CA SER A 6 10.61 -31.32 35.32
C SER A 6 9.54 -30.35 34.78
N PRO A 7 8.85 -29.58 35.66
CA PRO A 7 7.81 -28.62 35.25
C PRO A 7 8.29 -27.59 34.23
N SER A 8 9.59 -27.23 34.28
CA SER A 8 10.22 -26.27 33.37
C SER A 8 10.35 -26.78 31.93
N ALA A 9 10.43 -28.10 31.70
CA ALA A 9 10.48 -28.66 30.35
C ALA A 9 9.10 -28.64 29.67
N ARG A 10 8.03 -28.82 30.45
CA ARG A 10 6.64 -28.77 29.97
C ARG A 10 6.19 -27.35 29.64
N ALA A 11 6.60 -26.36 30.45
CA ALA A 11 6.37 -24.94 30.19
C ALA A 11 7.13 -24.42 28.95
N ARG A 12 8.35 -24.93 28.72
CA ARG A 12 9.11 -24.60 27.51
C ARG A 12 8.49 -25.23 26.26
N SER A 13 8.00 -26.47 26.34
CA SER A 13 7.33 -27.10 25.19
C SER A 13 5.96 -26.49 24.87
N SER A 14 5.22 -25.98 25.86
CA SER A 14 3.96 -25.23 25.62
C SER A 14 4.22 -23.83 25.06
N SER A 15 5.27 -23.14 25.50
CA SER A 15 5.72 -21.88 24.91
C SER A 15 6.20 -22.06 23.46
N ILE A 16 6.96 -23.12 23.17
CA ILE A 16 7.38 -23.47 21.80
C ILE A 16 6.18 -23.90 20.94
N LYS A 17 5.21 -24.66 21.48
CA LYS A 17 3.97 -24.98 20.76
C LYS A 17 3.10 -23.75 20.49
N SER A 18 3.00 -22.82 21.44
CA SER A 18 2.33 -21.52 21.22
C SER A 18 3.05 -20.64 20.21
N SER A 19 4.36 -20.82 20.00
CA SER A 19 5.14 -20.14 18.96
C SER A 19 5.02 -20.83 17.60
N ALA A 20 4.82 -22.16 17.60
CA ALA A 20 4.59 -23.00 16.43
C ALA A 20 3.12 -22.95 15.95
N GLU A 21 2.19 -22.57 16.81
CA GLU A 21 0.86 -22.12 16.47
C GLU A 21 0.88 -20.66 16.00
N ALA A 22 1.55 -20.41 14.87
CA ALA A 22 1.30 -19.20 14.08
C ALA A 22 0.32 -19.44 12.89
N PRO A 23 -0.92 -19.99 13.07
CA PRO A 23 -1.97 -19.89 12.05
C PRO A 23 -2.39 -18.45 11.77
N SER A 24 -1.92 -17.48 12.56
CA SER A 24 -2.41 -16.10 12.54
C SER A 24 -1.89 -15.24 11.38
N LEU A 25 -0.96 -15.70 10.54
CA LEU A 25 -0.47 -14.93 9.37
C LEU A 25 -0.47 -15.73 8.07
N THR A 26 -0.77 -17.03 8.11
CA THR A 26 -0.83 -17.90 6.91
C THR A 26 -1.78 -17.35 5.84
N TRP A 27 -2.81 -16.61 6.25
CA TRP A 27 -3.74 -15.95 5.34
C TRP A 27 -3.10 -14.82 4.52
N LEU A 28 -2.01 -14.20 4.97
CA LEU A 28 -1.27 -13.16 4.21
C LEU A 28 -0.27 -13.73 3.21
N ALA A 29 0.04 -15.03 3.27
CA ALA A 29 1.06 -15.63 2.43
C ALA A 29 0.73 -15.55 0.93
N LEU A 30 -0.54 -15.77 0.55
CA LEU A 30 -0.98 -15.66 -0.84
C LEU A 30 -0.91 -14.23 -1.38
N PRO A 31 -1.51 -13.22 -0.71
CA PRO A 31 -1.34 -11.81 -1.10
C PRO A 31 0.12 -11.36 -1.17
N ALA A 32 0.96 -11.79 -0.23
CA ALA A 32 2.40 -11.50 -0.25
C ALA A 32 3.10 -12.17 -1.45
N GLY A 33 2.75 -13.42 -1.76
CA GLY A 33 3.24 -14.13 -2.95
C GLY A 33 2.88 -13.40 -4.25
N LEU A 34 1.63 -12.92 -4.37
CA LEU A 34 1.19 -12.09 -5.50
C LEU A 34 2.00 -10.79 -5.61
N MET A 35 2.29 -10.14 -4.48
CA MET A 35 3.12 -8.94 -4.44
C MET A 35 4.55 -9.22 -4.92
N LEU A 36 5.15 -10.32 -4.47
CA LEU A 36 6.50 -10.73 -4.90
C LEU A 36 6.54 -11.06 -6.39
N LEU A 37 5.55 -11.77 -6.91
CA LEU A 37 5.41 -12.01 -8.35
C LEU A 37 5.30 -10.68 -9.14
N GLY A 38 4.54 -9.71 -8.62
CA GLY A 38 4.44 -8.38 -9.21
C GLY A 38 5.76 -7.58 -9.19
N LEU A 39 6.56 -7.71 -8.13
CA LEU A 39 7.91 -7.15 -8.05
C LEU A 39 8.85 -7.77 -9.09
N MET A 40 8.83 -9.10 -9.24
CA MET A 40 9.64 -9.80 -10.23
C MET A 40 9.22 -9.42 -11.66
N ALA A 41 7.92 -9.37 -11.95
CA ALA A 41 7.40 -8.97 -13.25
C ALA A 41 7.80 -7.54 -13.64
N ARG A 42 7.87 -6.60 -12.68
CA ARG A 42 8.38 -5.25 -12.93
C ARG A 42 9.86 -5.23 -13.28
N GLY A 43 10.68 -6.01 -12.57
CA GLY A 43 12.12 -6.11 -12.85
C GLY A 43 12.40 -6.67 -14.24
N VAL A 44 11.78 -7.81 -14.56
CA VAL A 44 11.87 -8.46 -15.88
C VAL A 44 11.32 -7.54 -16.97
N GLY A 45 10.17 -6.89 -16.73
CA GLY A 45 9.55 -6.00 -17.70
C GLY A 45 10.48 -4.85 -18.14
N LEU A 46 11.22 -4.24 -17.22
CA LEU A 46 12.15 -3.14 -17.53
C LEU A 46 13.42 -3.62 -18.22
N GLU A 47 14.02 -4.71 -17.74
CA GLU A 47 15.27 -5.25 -18.28
C GLU A 47 15.12 -5.63 -19.76
N TYR A 48 14.06 -6.38 -20.08
CA TYR A 48 13.81 -6.82 -21.45
C TYR A 48 13.23 -5.71 -22.34
N TYR A 49 12.54 -4.71 -21.78
CA TYR A 49 12.05 -3.56 -22.56
C TYR A 49 13.19 -2.80 -23.23
N ALA A 50 14.36 -2.69 -22.58
CA ALA A 50 15.52 -2.00 -23.14
C ALA A 50 16.09 -2.71 -24.39
N HIS A 51 15.90 -4.02 -24.51
CA HIS A 51 16.48 -4.85 -25.56
C HIS A 51 15.45 -5.37 -26.58
N ALA A 52 14.16 -5.13 -26.38
CA ALA A 52 13.09 -5.70 -27.20
C ALA A 52 12.75 -4.86 -28.44
N THR A 53 12.55 -5.56 -29.57
CA THR A 53 11.99 -4.99 -30.81
C THR A 53 10.50 -4.69 -30.68
N LEU A 54 9.73 -5.57 -30.02
CA LEU A 54 8.32 -5.37 -29.69
C LEU A 54 8.18 -4.85 -28.25
N LYS A 55 7.91 -3.55 -28.10
CA LYS A 55 7.84 -2.89 -26.78
C LYS A 55 6.54 -3.17 -26.00
N ARG A 56 5.43 -3.44 -26.70
CA ARG A 56 4.08 -3.62 -26.12
C ARG A 56 3.98 -4.75 -25.06
N PRO A 57 4.43 -5.99 -25.30
CA PRO A 57 4.29 -7.06 -24.30
C PRO A 57 5.05 -6.74 -23.01
N TRP A 58 6.24 -6.14 -23.10
CA TRP A 58 7.06 -5.78 -21.94
C TRP A 58 6.48 -4.61 -21.16
N SER A 59 5.91 -3.60 -21.84
CA SER A 59 5.17 -2.54 -21.16
C SER A 59 3.90 -3.05 -20.46
N THR A 60 3.21 -4.03 -21.06
CA THR A 60 2.03 -4.66 -20.44
C THR A 60 2.44 -5.52 -19.24
N LEU A 61 3.55 -6.26 -19.33
CA LEU A 61 4.09 -7.03 -18.21
C LEU A 61 4.48 -6.12 -17.04
N PHE A 62 5.14 -5.00 -17.33
CA PHE A 62 5.47 -3.99 -16.32
C PHE A 62 4.21 -3.38 -15.67
N GLY A 63 3.20 -3.05 -16.48
CA GLY A 63 1.92 -2.53 -16.00
C GLY A 63 1.16 -3.54 -15.13
N LEU A 64 1.08 -4.79 -15.58
CA LEU A 64 0.39 -5.88 -14.88
C LEU A 64 1.11 -6.25 -13.58
N GLY A 65 2.45 -6.27 -13.58
CA GLY A 65 3.23 -6.47 -12.36
C GLY A 65 3.03 -5.35 -11.33
N SER A 66 2.90 -4.10 -11.79
CA SER A 66 2.58 -2.96 -10.94
C SER A 66 1.17 -3.09 -10.34
N LEU A 67 0.19 -3.47 -11.15
CA LEU A 67 -1.18 -3.70 -10.69
C LEU A 67 -1.25 -4.85 -9.67
N LEU A 68 -0.60 -5.99 -9.94
CA LEU A 68 -0.54 -7.12 -9.00
C LEU A 68 0.10 -6.76 -7.66
N THR A 69 1.14 -5.93 -7.68
CA THR A 69 1.78 -5.44 -6.45
C THR A 69 0.79 -4.63 -5.61
N LEU A 70 0.09 -3.68 -6.23
CA LEU A 70 -0.87 -2.82 -5.55
C LEU A 70 -2.08 -3.60 -5.03
N LEU A 71 -2.59 -4.54 -5.83
CA LEU A 71 -3.67 -5.43 -5.40
C LEU A 71 -3.25 -6.30 -4.21
N GLY A 72 -2.04 -6.88 -4.23
CA GLY A 72 -1.49 -7.65 -3.11
C GLY A 72 -1.37 -6.82 -1.84
N GLN A 73 -0.74 -5.64 -1.92
CA GLN A 73 -0.56 -4.74 -0.78
C GLN A 73 -1.90 -4.26 -0.20
N GLY A 74 -2.87 -3.91 -1.05
CA GLY A 74 -4.19 -3.47 -0.61
C GLY A 74 -5.02 -4.62 -0.03
N ALA A 75 -4.93 -5.83 -0.60
CA ALA A 75 -5.57 -7.02 -0.06
C ALA A 75 -5.02 -7.38 1.33
N MET A 76 -3.69 -7.30 1.50
CA MET A 76 -3.05 -7.50 2.81
C MET A 76 -3.58 -6.49 3.83
N LEU A 77 -3.56 -5.20 3.50
CA LEU A 77 -4.05 -4.16 4.40
C LEU A 77 -5.52 -4.41 4.78
N GLY A 78 -6.40 -4.61 3.80
CA GLY A 78 -7.83 -4.83 4.05
C GLY A 78 -8.14 -6.10 4.85
N ALA A 79 -7.41 -7.19 4.60
CA ALA A 79 -7.58 -8.42 5.35
C ALA A 79 -7.06 -8.30 6.80
N VAL A 80 -5.98 -7.53 7.05
CA VAL A 80 -5.52 -7.19 8.42
C VAL A 80 -6.58 -6.40 9.18
N MET A 81 -7.24 -5.46 8.52
CA MET A 81 -8.26 -4.63 9.15
C MET A 81 -9.51 -5.43 9.54
N GLN A 82 -9.92 -6.38 8.70
CA GLN A 82 -11.17 -7.13 8.91
C GLN A 82 -10.99 -8.36 9.81
N GLY A 83 -9.82 -9.02 9.75
CA GLY A 83 -9.60 -10.31 10.39
C GLY A 83 -10.26 -11.45 9.61
N GLY A 84 -9.44 -12.39 9.12
CA GLY A 84 -9.89 -13.54 8.36
C GLY A 84 -9.96 -14.84 9.17
N PRO A 85 -10.74 -15.85 8.73
CA PRO A 85 -10.67 -17.18 9.32
C PRO A 85 -9.26 -17.79 9.14
N PRO A 86 -8.83 -18.69 10.03
CA PRO A 86 -7.53 -19.34 9.91
C PRO A 86 -7.45 -20.16 8.62
N GLY A 87 -6.34 -20.05 7.89
CA GLY A 87 -6.08 -20.80 6.66
C GLY A 87 -5.51 -19.94 5.53
N VAL A 88 -4.98 -20.60 4.49
CA VAL A 88 -4.33 -19.93 3.35
C VAL A 88 -5.31 -19.04 2.57
N PHE A 89 -6.60 -19.37 2.57
CA PHE A 89 -7.67 -18.59 1.94
C PHE A 89 -8.37 -17.60 2.87
N GLY A 90 -7.87 -17.42 4.10
CA GLY A 90 -8.44 -16.49 5.08
C GLY A 90 -8.43 -15.03 4.66
N TRP A 91 -7.67 -14.66 3.62
CA TRP A 91 -7.65 -13.31 3.05
C TRP A 91 -8.82 -13.01 2.13
N LEU A 92 -9.65 -13.99 1.73
CA LEU A 92 -10.81 -13.79 0.85
C LEU A 92 -11.98 -13.13 1.59
N THR A 93 -11.73 -11.94 2.11
CA THR A 93 -12.71 -11.15 2.86
C THR A 93 -13.11 -9.91 2.04
N PRO A 94 -14.35 -9.39 2.22
CA PRO A 94 -14.77 -8.19 1.51
C PRO A 94 -13.82 -7.00 1.69
N GLY A 95 -13.24 -6.86 2.89
CA GLY A 95 -12.23 -5.86 3.22
C GLY A 95 -10.95 -6.03 2.39
N ALA A 96 -10.49 -7.25 2.14
CA ALA A 96 -9.33 -7.49 1.29
C ALA A 96 -9.58 -7.05 -0.17
N PHE A 97 -10.73 -7.39 -0.73
CA PHE A 97 -11.09 -7.01 -2.11
C PHE A 97 -11.22 -5.49 -2.24
N LEU A 98 -11.94 -4.86 -1.31
CA LEU A 98 -12.11 -3.41 -1.29
C LEU A 98 -10.78 -2.69 -1.05
N GLY A 99 -9.92 -3.21 -0.17
CA GLY A 99 -8.59 -2.67 0.09
C GLY A 99 -7.66 -2.76 -1.13
N ALA A 100 -7.69 -3.90 -1.84
CA ALA A 100 -6.95 -4.10 -3.08
C ALA A 100 -7.34 -3.08 -4.14
N LEU A 101 -8.64 -2.91 -4.38
CA LEU A 101 -9.17 -1.97 -5.37
C LEU A 101 -8.93 -0.51 -4.95
N ALA A 102 -9.14 -0.18 -3.67
CA ALA A 102 -8.89 1.16 -3.14
C ALA A 102 -7.42 1.58 -3.36
N LEU A 103 -6.47 0.70 -3.03
CA LEU A 103 -5.04 1.02 -3.18
C LEU A 103 -4.62 1.09 -4.65
N ALA A 104 -5.10 0.17 -5.49
CA ALA A 104 -4.81 0.19 -6.93
C ALA A 104 -5.33 1.49 -7.59
N CYS A 105 -6.56 1.90 -7.26
CA CYS A 105 -7.15 3.14 -7.74
C CYS A 105 -6.41 4.38 -7.20
N ALA A 106 -6.05 4.41 -5.92
CA ALA A 106 -5.32 5.52 -5.32
C ALA A 106 -3.92 5.71 -5.94
N ALA A 107 -3.18 4.62 -6.11
CA ALA A 107 -1.87 4.66 -6.77
C ALA A 107 -1.95 5.00 -8.26
N GLY A 108 -2.99 4.51 -8.96
CA GLY A 108 -3.25 4.88 -10.34
C GLY A 108 -3.56 6.37 -10.51
N ALA A 109 -4.33 6.95 -9.58
CA ALA A 109 -4.60 8.39 -9.54
C ALA A 109 -3.34 9.22 -9.31
N LEU A 110 -2.46 8.79 -8.39
CA LEU A 110 -1.14 9.41 -8.19
C LEU A 110 -0.26 9.33 -9.44
N GLY A 111 -0.23 8.16 -10.09
CA GLY A 111 0.51 7.95 -11.34
C GLY A 111 0.02 8.83 -12.48
N ALA A 112 -1.30 8.94 -12.67
CA ALA A 112 -1.92 9.83 -13.65
C ALA A 112 -1.60 11.31 -13.36
N GLY A 113 -1.61 11.70 -12.08
CA GLY A 113 -1.26 13.06 -11.68
C GLY A 113 0.21 13.41 -11.89
N TRP A 114 1.10 12.47 -11.60
CA TRP A 114 2.53 12.63 -11.87
C TRP A 114 2.81 12.71 -13.38
N ALA A 115 2.16 11.85 -14.18
CA ALA A 115 2.26 11.89 -15.64
C ALA A 115 1.75 13.23 -16.21
N ALA A 116 0.63 13.75 -15.69
CA ALA A 116 0.09 15.05 -16.08
C ALA A 116 1.02 16.23 -15.78
N MET A 117 1.80 16.16 -14.70
CA MET A 117 2.83 17.16 -14.41
C MET A 117 4.03 17.07 -15.35
N ARG A 118 4.43 15.84 -15.73
CA ARG A 118 5.70 15.62 -16.43
C ARG A 118 5.56 15.67 -17.95
N ALA A 119 4.40 15.31 -18.48
CA ALA A 119 4.13 15.22 -19.90
C ALA A 119 2.71 15.76 -20.23
N PRO A 120 2.54 17.09 -20.24
CA PRO A 120 1.22 17.73 -20.31
C PRO A 120 0.48 17.47 -21.63
N ASP A 121 1.19 17.13 -22.71
CA ASP A 121 0.62 16.95 -24.06
C ASP A 121 0.07 15.54 -24.31
N CYS A 122 0.54 14.53 -23.55
CA CYS A 122 0.16 13.14 -23.73
C CYS A 122 -0.56 12.53 -22.51
N ALA A 123 -0.68 13.26 -21.40
CA ALA A 123 -1.32 12.75 -20.20
C ALA A 123 -2.84 12.99 -20.19
N PRO A 124 -3.68 11.93 -20.27
CA PRO A 124 -5.12 12.07 -20.13
C PRO A 124 -5.47 12.38 -18.66
N HIS A 125 -6.08 13.55 -18.41
CA HIS A 125 -6.48 13.97 -17.05
C HIS A 125 -7.72 13.22 -16.52
N ARG A 126 -8.58 12.73 -17.42
CA ARG A 126 -9.86 12.07 -17.11
C ARG A 126 -9.69 10.74 -16.34
N PRO A 127 -8.80 9.81 -16.72
CA PRO A 127 -8.63 8.57 -15.97
C PRO A 127 -8.12 8.81 -14.54
N GLY A 128 -7.30 9.84 -14.29
CA GLY A 128 -6.84 10.18 -12.95
C GLY A 128 -8.00 10.51 -12.00
N LEU A 129 -8.99 11.28 -12.46
CA LEU A 129 -10.19 11.62 -11.69
C LEU A 129 -11.08 10.40 -11.44
N VAL A 130 -11.27 9.54 -12.44
CA VAL A 130 -12.06 8.30 -12.32
C VAL A 130 -11.43 7.35 -11.30
N LEU A 131 -10.11 7.20 -11.33
CA LEU A 131 -9.37 6.38 -10.37
C LEU A 131 -9.45 6.96 -8.96
N LEU A 132 -9.42 8.29 -8.83
CA LEU A 132 -9.58 8.95 -7.53
C LEU A 132 -10.98 8.74 -6.95
N ALA A 133 -12.02 8.98 -7.75
CA ALA A 133 -13.41 8.74 -7.36
C ALA A 133 -13.65 7.26 -7.01
N GLY A 134 -13.12 6.34 -7.82
CA GLY A 134 -13.14 4.90 -7.54
C GLY A 134 -12.49 4.57 -6.20
N SER A 135 -11.30 5.13 -5.91
CA SER A 135 -10.62 4.92 -4.63
C SER A 135 -11.44 5.42 -3.43
N ALA A 136 -12.14 6.55 -3.58
CA ALA A 136 -12.98 7.11 -2.53
C ALA A 136 -14.23 6.24 -2.25
N ILE A 137 -14.84 5.72 -3.32
CA ILE A 137 -15.97 4.78 -3.22
C ILE A 137 -15.53 3.49 -2.52
N PHE A 138 -14.37 2.93 -2.88
CA PHE A 138 -13.86 1.73 -2.22
C PHE A 138 -13.47 1.98 -0.77
N GLN A 139 -12.96 3.16 -0.43
CA GLN A 139 -12.73 3.54 0.96
C GLN A 139 -14.05 3.63 1.75
N LEU A 140 -15.12 4.21 1.19
CA LEU A 140 -16.45 4.21 1.80
C LEU A 140 -17.01 2.79 1.99
N GLY A 141 -16.81 1.90 1.02
CA GLY A 141 -17.17 0.48 1.17
C GLY A 141 -16.36 -0.22 2.25
N LEU A 142 -15.07 0.13 2.40
CA LEU A 142 -14.21 -0.46 3.43
C LEU A 142 -14.71 -0.12 4.85
N LEU A 143 -15.38 1.03 5.02
CA LEU A 143 -15.96 1.47 6.29
C LEU A 143 -17.15 0.62 6.75
N THR A 144 -17.87 -0.01 5.83
CA THR A 144 -18.95 -0.95 6.18
C THR A 144 -18.42 -2.36 6.44
N ALA A 145 -17.26 -2.69 5.87
CA ALA A 145 -16.62 -3.99 6.02
C ALA A 145 -15.71 -4.10 7.25
N VAL A 146 -15.13 -3.00 7.72
CA VAL A 146 -14.15 -2.97 8.82
C VAL A 146 -14.78 -2.41 10.10
N PRO A 147 -14.60 -3.08 11.26
CA PRO A 147 -15.03 -2.55 12.53
C PRO A 147 -14.14 -1.38 12.99
N VAL A 148 -14.50 -0.14 12.62
CA VAL A 148 -13.79 1.10 13.01
C VAL A 148 -14.18 1.53 14.44
N GLN A 149 -13.34 2.34 15.11
CA GLN A 149 -13.63 2.89 16.43
C GLN A 149 -14.22 4.31 16.34
N GLY A 150 -15.54 4.43 16.50
CA GLY A 150 -16.28 5.69 16.47
C GLY A 150 -16.40 6.36 15.08
N PRO A 151 -17.33 7.32 14.91
CA PRO A 151 -17.57 7.97 13.61
C PRO A 151 -16.57 9.11 13.28
N ALA A 152 -15.71 9.51 14.21
CA ALA A 152 -14.91 10.74 14.10
C ALA A 152 -13.72 10.63 13.12
N GLY A 153 -12.92 9.56 13.19
CA GLY A 153 -11.80 9.35 12.25
C GLY A 153 -12.29 9.16 10.81
N LEU A 154 -13.48 8.58 10.70
CA LEU A 154 -14.22 8.33 9.47
C LEU A 154 -14.74 9.65 8.86
N ALA A 155 -15.39 10.49 9.67
CA ALA A 155 -15.88 11.80 9.26
C ALA A 155 -14.74 12.75 8.86
N LEU A 156 -13.60 12.72 9.55
CA LEU A 156 -12.42 13.52 9.21
C LEU A 156 -11.75 13.04 7.91
N GLY A 157 -11.64 11.72 7.70
CA GLY A 157 -11.17 11.14 6.44
C GLY A 157 -12.07 11.50 5.26
N CYS A 158 -13.39 11.40 5.43
CA CYS A 158 -14.37 11.78 4.42
C CYS A 158 -14.39 13.28 4.14
N ALA A 159 -14.26 14.13 5.16
CA ALA A 159 -14.19 15.58 5.00
C ALA A 159 -12.90 16.03 4.30
N ALA A 160 -11.75 15.44 4.66
CA ALA A 160 -10.47 15.70 4.00
C ALA A 160 -10.49 15.24 2.53
N ALA A 161 -11.08 14.07 2.27
CA ALA A 161 -11.29 13.55 0.92
C ALA A 161 -12.21 14.45 0.09
N ALA A 162 -13.33 14.91 0.66
CA ALA A 162 -14.27 15.80 0.00
C ALA A 162 -13.65 17.18 -0.30
N TYR A 163 -12.86 17.74 0.62
CA TYR A 163 -12.13 19.00 0.43
C TYR A 163 -11.07 18.89 -0.68
N CYS A 164 -10.33 17.77 -0.73
CA CYS A 164 -9.33 17.54 -1.78
C CYS A 164 -9.97 17.27 -3.15
N ALA A 165 -11.08 16.53 -3.20
CA ALA A 165 -11.85 16.29 -4.42
C ALA A 165 -12.43 17.61 -4.99
N TRP A 166 -12.93 18.49 -4.12
CA TRP A 166 -13.36 19.83 -4.49
C TRP A 166 -12.18 20.67 -5.03
N GLY A 167 -11.03 20.63 -4.34
CA GLY A 167 -9.81 21.31 -4.78
C GLY A 167 -9.30 20.81 -6.15
N MET A 168 -9.49 19.55 -6.51
CA MET A 168 -9.07 19.02 -7.81
C MET A 168 -9.97 19.48 -8.96
N VAL A 169 -11.29 19.54 -8.74
CA VAL A 169 -12.26 19.97 -9.77
C VAL A 169 -12.21 21.49 -9.95
N ALA A 170 -12.00 22.25 -8.87
CA ALA A 170 -11.99 23.70 -8.91
C ALA A 170 -10.73 24.32 -9.55
N THR A 171 -9.58 23.63 -9.53
CA THR A 171 -8.29 24.31 -9.79
C THR A 171 -7.76 24.24 -11.24
N GLY A 172 -8.49 23.64 -12.19
CA GLY A 172 -8.34 23.82 -13.66
C GLY A 172 -6.97 23.61 -14.34
N SER A 173 -5.89 23.33 -13.58
CA SER A 173 -4.51 23.40 -14.05
C SER A 173 -3.80 22.06 -13.84
N ARG A 174 -3.36 21.45 -14.95
CA ARG A 174 -2.76 20.10 -15.02
C ARG A 174 -1.59 19.88 -14.05
N ALA A 175 -0.81 20.92 -13.78
CA ALA A 175 0.35 20.86 -12.89
C ALA A 175 -0.01 20.84 -11.38
N ARG A 176 -1.20 21.31 -11.00
CA ARG A 176 -1.63 21.38 -9.59
C ARG A 176 -2.44 20.15 -9.17
N PHE A 177 -2.61 19.16 -10.05
CA PHE A 177 -3.39 17.95 -9.77
C PHE A 177 -2.65 16.95 -8.85
N PHE A 178 -1.32 16.90 -8.90
CA PHE A 178 -0.53 15.93 -8.14
C PHE A 178 -0.50 16.20 -6.64
N LEU A 179 -0.31 17.46 -6.21
CA LEU A 179 -0.26 17.83 -4.80
C LEU A 179 -1.54 17.44 -4.01
N PRO A 180 -2.76 17.78 -4.46
CA PRO A 180 -3.96 17.36 -3.76
C PRO A 180 -4.16 15.83 -3.83
N ALA A 181 -3.64 15.13 -4.84
CA ALA A 181 -3.69 13.67 -4.90
C ALA A 181 -2.79 13.02 -3.84
N CYS A 182 -1.58 13.56 -3.65
CA CYS A 182 -0.70 13.16 -2.56
C CYS A 182 -1.33 13.44 -1.19
N LEU A 183 -1.91 14.63 -1.01
CA LEU A 183 -2.58 15.02 0.24
C LEU A 183 -3.79 14.13 0.52
N TYR A 184 -4.58 13.79 -0.49
CA TYR A 184 -5.69 12.85 -0.36
C TYR A 184 -5.21 11.48 0.12
N VAL A 185 -4.22 10.87 -0.55
CA VAL A 185 -3.73 9.54 -0.15
C VAL A 185 -3.14 9.56 1.25
N ALA A 186 -2.37 10.60 1.59
CA ALA A 186 -1.82 10.77 2.94
C ALA A 186 -2.94 10.90 3.99
N ALA A 187 -3.93 11.77 3.73
CA ALA A 187 -5.07 11.99 4.62
C ALA A 187 -5.89 10.71 4.82
N SER A 188 -6.20 9.99 3.74
CA SER A 188 -6.89 8.70 3.77
C SER A 188 -6.13 7.68 4.61
N LEU A 189 -4.82 7.53 4.42
CA LEU A 189 -4.01 6.60 5.22
C LEU A 189 -3.99 7.00 6.70
N THR A 190 -3.86 8.28 7.01
CA THR A 190 -3.90 8.77 8.40
C THR A 190 -5.27 8.59 9.05
N ALA A 191 -6.36 8.78 8.30
CA ALA A 191 -7.72 8.59 8.80
C ALA A 191 -8.00 7.10 9.11
N TRP A 192 -7.55 6.21 8.23
CA TRP A 192 -7.61 4.77 8.49
C TRP A 192 -6.77 4.38 9.70
N LEU A 193 -5.55 4.89 9.82
CA LEU A 193 -4.68 4.62 10.97
C LEU A 193 -5.29 5.11 12.29
N ALA A 194 -5.94 6.29 12.27
CA ALA A 194 -6.61 6.86 13.44
C ALA A 194 -7.92 6.13 13.81
N GLY A 195 -8.57 5.49 12.84
CA GLY A 195 -9.82 4.74 13.05
C GLY A 195 -9.63 3.31 13.56
N LEU A 196 -8.40 2.80 13.63
CA LEU A 196 -8.14 1.41 14.00
C LEU A 196 -8.48 1.13 15.46
N ARG A 197 -9.18 0.02 15.70
CA ARG A 197 -9.44 -0.45 17.07
C ARG A 197 -8.12 -0.93 17.71
N PRO A 198 -7.74 -0.47 18.92
CA PRO A 198 -6.81 -1.19 19.80
C PRO A 198 -7.11 -2.69 19.80
N GLY A 199 -6.09 -3.48 19.46
CA GLY A 199 -6.19 -4.93 19.30
C GLY A 199 -6.41 -5.44 17.87
N PHE A 200 -6.41 -4.58 16.84
CA PHE A 200 -6.47 -5.04 15.44
C PHE A 200 -5.32 -5.99 15.07
N ALA A 201 -4.13 -5.79 15.63
CA ALA A 201 -2.94 -6.61 15.36
C ALA A 201 -2.93 -7.93 16.15
N ALA A 202 -3.58 -7.96 17.31
CA ALA A 202 -3.63 -9.11 18.20
C ALA A 202 -4.92 -9.08 19.03
N PRO A 203 -5.88 -10.00 18.78
CA PRO A 203 -7.13 -10.04 19.54
C PRO A 203 -6.87 -10.11 21.05
N GLY A 204 -7.45 -9.17 21.80
CA GLY A 204 -7.32 -9.11 23.27
C GLY A 204 -6.02 -8.49 23.80
N LYS A 205 -5.11 -8.00 22.94
CA LYS A 205 -3.90 -7.26 23.35
C LYS A 205 -3.94 -5.84 22.82
N THR A 206 -3.58 -4.86 23.65
CA THR A 206 -3.39 -3.50 23.14
C THR A 206 -2.10 -3.44 22.29
N PRO A 207 -1.92 -2.40 21.45
CA PRO A 207 -0.67 -2.22 20.69
C PRO A 207 0.59 -2.21 21.58
N VAL A 208 0.45 -1.77 22.83
CA VAL A 208 1.52 -1.75 23.83
C VAL A 208 1.82 -3.17 24.32
N ASP A 209 0.80 -4.00 24.53
CA ASP A 209 0.95 -5.39 24.97
C ASP A 209 1.47 -6.31 23.84
N ALA A 210 1.24 -5.92 22.59
CA ALA A 210 1.73 -6.61 21.40
C ALA A 210 3.11 -6.09 20.93
N ALA A 211 3.70 -5.11 21.62
CA ALA A 211 4.97 -4.52 21.24
C ALA A 211 6.14 -5.51 21.42
N ALA A 212 7.16 -5.36 20.57
CA ALA A 212 8.42 -6.08 20.71
C ALA A 212 9.17 -5.67 21.98
N ALA A 213 10.15 -6.47 22.41
CA ALA A 213 10.98 -6.15 23.56
C ALA A 213 11.61 -4.75 23.44
N PRO A 214 11.61 -3.91 24.51
CA PRO A 214 12.04 -2.51 24.42
C PRO A 214 13.43 -2.30 23.81
N GLY A 215 14.38 -3.21 24.07
CA GLY A 215 15.71 -3.18 23.47
C GLY A 215 15.70 -3.35 21.94
N SER A 216 14.88 -4.26 21.42
CA SER A 216 14.71 -4.44 19.97
C SER A 216 14.05 -3.23 19.32
N LEU A 217 13.07 -2.63 20.00
CA LEU A 217 12.36 -1.43 19.54
C LEU A 217 13.30 -0.22 19.48
N THR A 218 14.23 -0.10 20.44
CA THR A 218 15.27 0.95 20.44
C THR A 218 16.23 0.78 19.27
N ILE A 219 16.70 -0.44 18.99
CA ILE A 219 17.56 -0.73 17.83
C ILE A 219 16.82 -0.39 16.53
N MET A 220 15.56 -0.80 16.41
CA MET A 220 14.71 -0.53 15.25
C MET A 220 14.52 0.99 15.05
N LEU A 221 14.30 1.75 16.14
CA LEU A 221 14.16 3.20 16.11
C LEU A 221 15.43 3.88 15.57
N TRP A 222 16.61 3.49 16.04
CA TRP A 222 17.87 4.02 15.51
C TRP A 222 18.09 3.65 14.05
N GLY A 223 17.78 2.41 13.66
CA GLY A 223 17.86 1.94 12.28
C GLY A 223 17.00 2.80 11.35
N PHE A 224 15.69 2.89 11.61
CA PHE A 224 14.78 3.72 10.80
C PHE A 224 15.10 5.21 10.89
N GLY A 225 15.46 5.70 12.08
CA GLY A 225 15.79 7.10 12.32
C GLY A 225 17.01 7.57 11.52
N LEU A 226 17.96 6.69 11.20
CA LEU A 226 19.08 6.99 10.31
C LEU A 226 18.74 6.77 8.84
N VAL A 227 18.09 5.65 8.51
CA VAL A 227 17.85 5.23 7.13
C VAL A 227 16.84 6.14 6.42
N LEU A 228 15.75 6.54 7.09
CA LEU A 228 14.72 7.38 6.48
C LEU A 228 15.25 8.76 6.02
N PRO A 229 16.02 9.51 6.84
CA PRO A 229 16.66 10.74 6.37
C PRO A 229 17.58 10.54 5.17
N VAL A 230 18.39 9.46 5.15
CA VAL A 230 19.29 9.16 4.03
C VAL A 230 18.50 8.92 2.75
N ILE A 231 17.44 8.12 2.81
CA ILE A 231 16.55 7.88 1.67
C ILE A 231 15.92 9.21 1.21
N ALA A 232 15.43 10.04 2.14
CA ALA A 232 14.81 11.32 1.82
C ALA A 232 15.79 12.28 1.13
N VAL A 233 17.01 12.42 1.65
CA VAL A 233 18.08 13.24 1.05
C VAL A 233 18.41 12.74 -0.35
N TYR A 234 18.57 11.43 -0.52
CA TYR A 234 18.84 10.82 -1.81
C TYR A 234 17.68 11.06 -2.81
N THR A 235 16.42 10.91 -2.39
CA THR A 235 15.26 11.20 -3.24
C THR A 235 15.21 12.68 -3.64
N VAL A 236 15.42 13.61 -2.70
CA VAL A 236 15.47 15.05 -3.01
C VAL A 236 16.61 15.36 -3.98
N TYR A 237 17.78 14.76 -3.78
CA TYR A 237 18.93 14.90 -4.68
C TYR A 237 18.59 14.41 -6.10
N GLN A 238 18.01 13.21 -6.23
CA GLN A 238 17.55 12.65 -7.50
C GLN A 238 16.56 13.59 -8.23
N TYR A 239 15.55 14.11 -7.52
CA TYR A 239 14.61 15.07 -8.09
C TYR A 239 15.28 16.40 -8.49
N ARG A 240 16.29 16.84 -7.74
CA ARG A 240 17.06 18.05 -8.07
C ARG A 240 17.99 17.85 -9.27
N VAL A 241 18.62 16.70 -9.43
CA VAL A 241 19.50 16.41 -10.57
C VAL A 241 18.68 16.28 -11.85
N PHE A 242 17.59 15.52 -11.80
CA PHE A 242 16.73 15.25 -12.97
C PHE A 242 15.60 16.27 -13.14
N ARG A 243 15.79 17.55 -12.80
CA ARG A 243 14.71 18.55 -12.81
C ARG A 243 14.24 19.00 -14.21
N GLY A 244 14.72 18.40 -15.30
CA GLY A 244 14.33 18.73 -16.69
C GLY A 244 13.04 18.05 -17.15
N ARG A 245 12.21 18.74 -17.96
CA ARG A 245 11.06 18.11 -18.64
C ARG A 245 11.61 17.18 -19.72
N GLY A 246 11.25 15.90 -19.67
CA GLY A 246 11.52 14.98 -20.78
C GLY A 246 10.61 15.37 -21.92
N GLY A 247 11.14 16.09 -22.91
CA GLY A 247 10.43 16.36 -24.14
C GLY A 247 10.26 15.04 -24.89
N TYR A 248 9.06 14.46 -24.88
CA TYR A 248 8.65 13.55 -25.94
C TYR A 248 8.35 14.42 -27.15
N GLY A 249 9.38 14.69 -27.97
CA GLY A 249 9.13 15.06 -29.36
C GLY A 249 8.44 13.89 -30.06
N PRO A 250 7.53 14.15 -31.01
CA PRO A 250 6.97 13.07 -31.80
C PRO A 250 8.13 12.33 -32.50
N ALA A 251 8.39 11.09 -32.09
CA ALA A 251 8.60 10.05 -33.08
C ALA A 251 7.24 10.02 -33.79
N ASP A 252 7.05 10.56 -34.99
CA ASP A 252 7.67 10.13 -36.23
C ASP A 252 7.55 11.29 -37.25
N ALA A 253 8.64 11.98 -37.60
CA ALA A 253 8.63 13.00 -38.67
C ALA A 253 9.64 12.73 -39.80
N ASP A 254 10.54 11.76 -39.63
CA ASP A 254 11.53 11.41 -40.66
C ASP A 254 11.67 9.88 -40.75
N ALA A 255 10.76 9.24 -41.48
CA ALA A 255 10.92 7.90 -42.06
C ALA A 255 10.05 7.76 -43.31
#